data_AF-A0A5N6K4S6-F1
#
_entry.id   AF-A0A5N6K4S6-F1
#
_cell.length_a   1.000
_cell.length_b   1.000
_cell.length_c   1.000
_cell.angle_alpha   90.00
_cell.angle_beta   90.00
_cell.angle_gamma   90.00
#
_symmetry.space_group_name_H-M   'P 1'
#
loop_
_entity.id
_entity.type
_entity.pdbx_description
1 polymer ?
#
loop_
_entity_poly.entity_id
_entity_poly.type
_entity_poly.pdbx_seq_one_letter_code
_entity_poly.pdbx_strand_id
1 'polypeptide(L)'
;MNTLFNTALKQSTSLRRDLSSLSPPESQPLTPSLLGQISSSLTSFSRTLDSYASLQSAELNPSKKEKAYERLTTFRSELQDYRSQFATLKSQNEDNQTQIDRGELLGRRPHHTSTPENPYANTSSATAARDSPWRREGGPGGSGSQLSMNSGDYTRETHALREQSFFQNTHIVH
;
A
#
# COMPACT_ATOMS: atom_id res chain seq x y z
N MET A 1 12.70 2.35 -43.41
CA MET A 1 12.85 2.67 -41.97
C MET A 1 11.94 1.73 -41.20
N ASN A 2 12.44 0.97 -40.21
CA ASN A 2 11.59 0.06 -39.42
C ASN A 2 10.88 0.87 -38.32
N THR A 3 9.57 1.04 -38.43
CA THR A 3 8.78 1.88 -37.52
C THR A 3 8.72 1.29 -36.12
N LEU A 4 8.54 -0.03 -36.00
CA LEU A 4 8.46 -0.74 -34.70
C LEU A 4 9.75 -0.64 -33.88
N PHE A 5 10.90 -0.68 -34.54
CA PHE A 5 12.19 -0.47 -33.86
C PHE A 5 12.27 0.95 -33.27
N ASN A 6 11.90 1.97 -34.04
CA ASN A 6 11.96 3.35 -33.56
C ASN A 6 10.96 3.61 -32.43
N THR A 7 9.78 2.99 -32.46
CA THR A 7 8.81 3.07 -31.37
C THR A 7 9.32 2.37 -30.12
N ALA A 8 9.89 1.16 -30.24
CA ALA A 8 10.48 0.44 -29.12
C ALA A 8 11.62 1.23 -28.47
N LEU A 9 12.50 1.83 -29.29
CA LEU A 9 13.61 2.65 -28.80
C LEU A 9 13.11 3.87 -28.01
N LYS A 10 12.10 4.58 -28.51
CA LYS A 10 11.49 5.72 -27.81
C LYS A 10 10.78 5.29 -26.51
N GLN A 11 10.12 4.14 -26.52
CA GLN A 11 9.46 3.58 -25.33
C GLN A 11 10.49 3.22 -24.25
N SER A 12 11.59 2.55 -24.62
CA SER A 12 12.69 2.22 -23.71
C SER A 12 13.32 3.48 -23.11
N THR A 13 13.63 4.50 -23.92
CA THR A 13 14.22 5.75 -23.39
C THR A 13 13.27 6.51 -22.47
N SER A 14 11.98 6.56 -22.78
CA SER A 14 10.96 7.16 -21.90
C SER A 14 10.86 6.40 -20.58
N LEU A 15 10.75 5.06 -20.61
CA LEU A 15 10.66 4.23 -19.40
C LEU A 15 11.87 4.40 -18.50
N ARG A 16 13.07 4.43 -19.09
CA ARG A 16 14.31 4.66 -18.34
C ARG A 16 14.30 6.03 -17.64
N ARG A 17 13.86 7.08 -18.34
CA ARG A 17 13.75 8.42 -17.78
C ARG A 17 12.73 8.45 -16.63
N ASP A 18 11.55 7.88 -16.86
CA ASP A 18 10.47 7.86 -15.87
C ASP A 18 10.91 7.08 -14.61
N LEU A 19 11.52 5.92 -14.74
CA LEU A 19 12.07 5.16 -13.61
C LEU A 19 13.21 5.89 -12.89
N SER A 20 14.12 6.54 -13.64
CA SER A 20 15.22 7.31 -13.04
C SER A 20 14.73 8.52 -12.25
N SER A 21 13.62 9.15 -12.68
CA SER A 21 13.02 10.28 -11.96
C SER A 21 12.38 9.89 -10.63
N LEU A 22 12.17 8.58 -10.41
CA LEU A 22 11.52 8.03 -9.23
C LEU A 22 12.49 7.39 -8.22
N SER A 23 13.77 7.27 -8.58
CA SER A 23 14.84 6.83 -7.68
C SER A 23 15.28 7.99 -6.74
N PRO A 24 15.47 7.78 -5.42
CA PRO A 24 15.16 8.77 -4.36
C PRO A 24 16.32 9.73 -3.96
N PRO A 25 16.09 10.76 -3.09
CA PRO A 25 14.90 11.03 -2.25
C PRO A 25 14.27 12.45 -2.31
N GLU A 26 13.06 12.57 -1.74
CA GLU A 26 12.42 13.75 -1.11
C GLU A 26 11.31 14.56 -1.81
N SER A 27 11.24 14.74 -3.13
CA SER A 27 10.37 15.83 -3.61
C SER A 27 8.94 15.47 -4.04
N GLN A 28 8.65 14.20 -4.39
CA GLN A 28 7.30 13.84 -4.85
C GLN A 28 6.83 12.48 -4.31
N PRO A 29 5.65 12.44 -3.67
CA PRO A 29 5.01 11.17 -3.35
C PRO A 29 4.73 10.43 -4.66
N LEU A 30 5.10 9.16 -4.72
CA LEU A 30 4.74 8.25 -5.81
C LEU A 30 3.22 8.16 -5.87
N THR A 31 2.61 8.86 -6.83
CA THR A 31 1.16 8.86 -6.98
C THR A 31 0.69 7.54 -7.61
N PRO A 32 -0.49 7.02 -7.24
CA PRO A 32 -1.04 5.80 -7.83
C PRO A 32 -1.24 5.93 -9.35
N SER A 33 -1.56 7.13 -9.83
CA SER A 33 -1.68 7.43 -11.26
C SER A 33 -0.38 7.17 -12.01
N LEU A 34 0.76 7.62 -11.45
CA LEU A 34 2.07 7.44 -12.07
C LEU A 34 2.49 5.95 -12.10
N LEU A 35 2.21 5.21 -11.03
CA LEU A 35 2.43 3.75 -11.01
C LEU A 35 1.59 3.04 -12.07
N GLY A 36 0.33 3.45 -12.26
CA GLY A 36 -0.55 2.96 -13.33
C GLY A 36 -0.01 3.29 -14.72
N GLN A 37 0.45 4.51 -14.92
CA GLN A 37 1.05 4.96 -16.18
C GLN A 37 2.28 4.14 -16.56
N ILE A 38 3.21 3.92 -15.62
CA ILE A 38 4.40 3.09 -15.85
C ILE A 38 4.02 1.63 -16.15
N SER A 39 3.06 1.08 -15.41
CA SER A 39 2.56 -0.29 -15.64
C SER A 39 1.98 -0.46 -17.06
N SER A 40 1.22 0.53 -17.53
CA SER A 40 0.69 0.56 -18.89
C SER A 40 1.80 0.70 -19.94
N SER A 41 2.79 1.57 -19.70
CA SER A 41 3.94 1.77 -20.59
C SER A 41 4.78 0.49 -20.73
N LEU A 42 5.05 -0.22 -19.63
CA LEU A 42 5.74 -1.52 -19.63
C LEU A 42 4.97 -2.57 -20.44
N THR A 43 3.65 -2.63 -20.28
CA THR A 43 2.80 -3.56 -21.02
C THR A 43 2.79 -3.23 -22.52
N SER A 44 2.71 -1.96 -22.85
CA SER A 44 2.77 -1.46 -24.23
C SER A 44 4.12 -1.77 -24.88
N PHE A 45 5.22 -1.57 -24.16
CA PHE A 45 6.56 -1.92 -24.61
C PHE A 45 6.70 -3.41 -24.89
N SER A 46 6.22 -4.28 -23.99
CA SER A 46 6.17 -5.74 -24.21
C SER A 46 5.47 -6.09 -25.52
N ARG A 47 4.27 -5.53 -25.77
CA ARG A 47 3.51 -5.77 -27.01
C ARG A 47 4.24 -5.28 -28.26
N THR A 48 4.92 -4.14 -28.17
CA THR A 48 5.77 -3.63 -29.25
C THR A 48 6.91 -4.60 -29.57
N LEU A 49 7.55 -5.17 -28.55
CA LEU A 49 8.63 -6.16 -28.74
C LEU A 49 8.12 -7.46 -29.38
N ASP A 50 6.95 -7.94 -28.96
CA ASP A 50 6.34 -9.14 -29.56
C ASP A 50 5.96 -8.91 -31.03
N SER A 51 5.42 -7.72 -31.34
CA SER A 51 5.11 -7.30 -32.72
C SER A 51 6.37 -7.11 -33.56
N TYR A 52 7.45 -6.61 -32.95
CA TYR A 52 8.74 -6.49 -33.63
C TYR A 52 9.36 -7.87 -33.89
N ALA A 53 9.26 -8.81 -32.95
CA ALA A 53 9.74 -10.18 -33.12
C ALA A 53 8.98 -10.92 -34.23
N SER A 54 7.65 -10.78 -34.30
CA SER A 54 6.85 -11.40 -35.36
C SER A 54 7.21 -10.84 -36.73
N LEU A 55 7.40 -9.52 -36.87
CA LEU A 55 7.84 -8.90 -38.12
C LEU A 55 9.22 -9.44 -38.54
N GLN A 56 10.16 -9.54 -37.60
CA GLN A 56 11.52 -9.98 -37.92
C GLN A 56 11.65 -11.47 -38.22
N SER A 57 10.69 -12.29 -37.76
CA SER A 57 10.65 -13.70 -38.12
C SER A 57 10.41 -13.94 -39.62
N ALA A 58 9.73 -12.99 -40.28
CA ALA A 58 9.44 -13.03 -41.72
C ALA A 58 10.56 -12.44 -42.60
N GLU A 59 11.61 -11.83 -42.00
CA GLU A 59 12.73 -11.26 -42.74
C GLU A 59 13.63 -12.37 -43.32
N LEU A 60 13.82 -12.35 -44.65
CA LEU A 60 14.59 -13.36 -45.37
C LEU A 60 16.11 -13.08 -45.38
N ASN A 61 16.51 -11.83 -45.13
CA ASN A 61 17.92 -11.43 -45.15
C ASN A 61 18.63 -11.84 -43.84
N PRO A 62 19.66 -12.70 -43.89
CA PRO A 62 20.29 -13.25 -42.69
C PRO A 62 20.98 -12.18 -41.83
N SER A 63 21.70 -11.24 -42.45
CA SER A 63 22.42 -10.19 -41.71
C SER A 63 21.48 -9.19 -41.02
N LYS A 64 20.30 -8.93 -41.60
CA LYS A 64 19.29 -8.08 -40.94
C LYS A 64 18.61 -8.82 -39.79
N LYS A 65 18.34 -10.12 -39.97
CA LYS A 65 17.75 -10.98 -38.96
C LYS A 65 18.63 -11.10 -37.71
N GLU A 66 19.93 -11.30 -37.89
CA GLU A 66 20.89 -11.37 -36.77
C GLU A 66 20.91 -10.09 -35.95
N LYS A 67 21.07 -8.93 -36.61
CA LYS A 67 21.02 -7.62 -35.94
C LYS A 67 19.69 -7.35 -35.24
N ALA A 68 18.58 -7.81 -35.81
CA ALA A 68 17.26 -7.67 -35.20
C ALA A 68 17.13 -8.55 -33.95
N TYR A 69 17.68 -9.76 -33.98
CA TYR A 69 17.70 -10.69 -32.86
C TYR A 69 18.53 -10.16 -31.69
N GLU A 70 19.73 -9.62 -31.95
CA GLU A 70 20.56 -8.95 -30.94
C GLU A 70 19.78 -7.82 -30.25
N ARG A 71 19.17 -6.92 -31.04
CA ARG A 71 18.37 -5.82 -30.51
C ARG A 71 17.19 -6.30 -29.67
N LEU A 72 16.47 -7.32 -30.13
CA LEU A 72 15.36 -7.93 -29.38
C LEU A 72 15.84 -8.50 -28.05
N THR A 73 17.02 -9.11 -28.03
CA THR A 73 17.62 -9.69 -26.83
C THR A 73 17.96 -8.59 -25.83
N THR A 74 18.60 -7.49 -26.28
CA THR A 74 18.87 -6.31 -25.45
C THR A 74 17.57 -5.72 -24.89
N PHE A 75 16.56 -5.48 -25.73
CA PHE A 75 15.29 -4.90 -25.26
C PHE A 75 14.54 -5.80 -24.28
N ARG A 76 14.63 -7.13 -24.42
CA ARG A 76 14.05 -8.07 -23.47
C ARG A 76 14.76 -8.04 -22.12
N SER A 77 16.09 -7.93 -22.13
CA SER A 77 16.87 -7.69 -20.91
C SER A 77 16.45 -6.38 -20.23
N GLU A 78 16.41 -5.28 -20.99
CA GLU A 78 15.98 -3.98 -20.48
C GLU A 78 14.57 -4.02 -19.90
N LEU A 79 13.63 -4.73 -20.55
CA LEU A 79 12.27 -4.90 -20.04
C LEU A 79 12.25 -5.59 -18.67
N GLN A 80 13.05 -6.66 -18.50
CA GLN A 80 13.17 -7.35 -17.22
C GLN A 80 13.76 -6.45 -16.14
N ASP A 81 14.79 -5.66 -16.49
CA ASP A 81 15.40 -4.69 -15.58
C ASP A 81 14.42 -3.58 -15.18
N TYR A 82 13.60 -3.09 -16.11
CA TYR A 82 12.57 -2.10 -15.79
C TYR A 82 11.48 -2.66 -14.89
N ARG A 83 11.10 -3.94 -15.07
CA ARG A 83 10.15 -4.61 -14.18
C ARG A 83 10.69 -4.78 -12.77
N SER A 84 11.97 -5.15 -12.62
CA SER A 84 12.59 -5.31 -11.29
C SER A 84 12.71 -3.96 -10.57
N GLN A 85 13.17 -2.91 -11.27
CA GLN A 85 13.22 -1.55 -10.72
C GLN A 85 11.84 -1.06 -10.29
N PHE A 86 10.83 -1.29 -11.11
CA PHE A 86 9.45 -0.90 -10.79
C PHE A 86 8.89 -1.66 -9.57
N ALA A 87 9.21 -2.95 -9.42
CA ALA A 87 8.82 -3.73 -8.24
C ALA A 87 9.48 -3.20 -6.96
N THR A 88 10.78 -2.85 -7.02
CA THR A 88 11.48 -2.23 -5.89
C THR A 88 10.85 -0.88 -5.52
N LEU A 89 10.50 -0.04 -6.50
CA LEU A 89 9.83 1.24 -6.25
C LEU A 89 8.46 1.07 -5.59
N LYS A 90 7.69 0.04 -5.97
CA LYS A 90 6.42 -0.28 -5.31
C LYS A 90 6.62 -0.65 -3.84
N SER A 91 7.55 -1.57 -3.56
CA SER A 91 7.88 -1.96 -2.17
C SER A 91 8.29 -0.74 -1.35
N GLN A 92 9.17 0.10 -1.88
CA GLN A 92 9.61 1.33 -1.20
C GLN A 92 8.44 2.29 -0.94
N ASN A 93 7.48 2.40 -1.84
CA ASN A 93 6.30 3.23 -1.63
C ASN A 93 5.41 2.68 -0.51
N GLU A 94 5.15 1.37 -0.50
CA GLU A 94 4.37 0.69 0.54
C GLU A 94 5.04 0.82 1.91
N ASP A 95 6.37 0.68 1.96
CA ASP A 95 7.16 0.88 3.18
C ASP A 95 7.04 2.33 3.69
N ASN A 96 7.19 3.31 2.81
CA ASN A 96 7.06 4.72 3.17
C ASN A 96 5.65 5.05 3.68
N GLN A 97 4.60 4.54 3.02
CA GLN A 97 3.22 4.72 3.48
C GLN A 97 3.02 4.08 4.85
N THR A 98 3.53 2.87 5.06
CA THR A 98 3.47 2.18 6.36
C THR A 98 4.18 2.97 7.46
N GLN A 99 5.32 3.61 7.15
CA GLN A 99 6.04 4.46 8.10
C GLN A 99 5.26 5.74 8.43
N ILE A 100 4.61 6.37 7.45
CA ILE A 100 3.73 7.53 7.65
C ILE A 100 2.55 7.14 8.54
N ASP A 101 1.84 6.06 8.21
CA ASP A 101 0.68 5.58 8.97
C ASP A 101 1.08 5.24 10.42
N ARG A 102 2.22 4.56 10.60
CA ARG A 102 2.78 4.28 11.93
C ARG A 102 3.13 5.57 12.68
N GLY A 103 3.75 6.54 12.00
CA GLY A 103 4.08 7.84 12.55
C GLY A 103 2.84 8.61 13.00
N GLU A 104 1.75 8.56 12.24
CA GLU A 104 0.47 9.14 12.64
C GLU A 104 -0.16 8.42 13.83
N LEU A 105 -0.16 7.09 13.84
CA LEU A 105 -0.74 6.30 14.95
C LEU A 105 0.03 6.49 16.26
N LEU A 106 1.36 6.57 16.20
CA LEU A 106 2.22 6.73 17.37
C LEU A 106 2.43 8.20 17.79
N GLY A 107 2.32 9.13 16.84
CA GLY A 107 2.52 10.57 17.03
C GLY A 107 1.28 11.33 17.50
N ARG A 108 0.07 10.79 17.32
CA ARG A 108 -1.21 11.37 17.80
C ARG A 108 -1.44 11.21 19.31
N ARG A 109 -0.40 11.24 20.14
CA ARG A 109 -0.55 11.32 21.61
C ARG A 109 0.01 12.66 22.13
N PRO A 110 -0.80 13.75 22.12
CA PRO A 110 -0.48 14.97 22.88
C PRO A 110 -0.55 14.75 24.40
N HIS A 111 -0.91 13.54 24.84
CA HIS A 111 -0.95 13.14 26.22
C HIS A 111 -0.04 11.92 26.42
N HIS A 112 1.28 12.16 26.43
CA HIS A 112 2.06 11.54 27.48
C HIS A 112 1.49 12.10 28.79
N THR A 113 0.40 11.52 29.27
CA THR A 113 0.09 11.64 30.68
C THR A 113 1.29 11.04 31.37
N SER A 114 2.06 11.86 32.09
CA SER A 114 2.77 11.39 33.26
C SER A 114 1.82 10.44 33.98
N THR A 115 2.04 9.15 33.86
CA THR A 115 1.39 8.18 34.71
C THR A 115 1.97 8.41 36.10
N PRO A 116 1.20 8.81 37.12
CA PRO A 116 1.45 8.19 38.40
C PRO A 116 1.11 6.72 38.18
N GLU A 117 2.15 5.91 38.24
CA GLU A 117 2.04 4.47 38.38
C GLU A 117 1.07 4.15 39.54
N ASN A 118 0.20 3.17 39.36
CA ASN A 118 -0.81 2.63 40.29
C ASN A 118 -2.17 3.36 40.45
N PRO A 119 -3.29 2.76 39.97
CA PRO A 119 -4.65 3.27 40.16
C PRO A 119 -5.23 3.07 41.58
N TYR A 120 -4.47 2.45 42.51
CA TYR A 120 -4.85 2.34 43.92
C TYR A 120 -4.23 3.43 44.81
N ALA A 121 -3.39 4.32 44.27
CA ALA A 121 -2.64 5.30 45.04
C ALA A 121 -3.51 6.36 45.76
N ASN A 122 -4.80 6.48 45.40
CA ASN A 122 -5.68 7.51 45.96
C ASN A 122 -7.06 6.99 46.36
N THR A 123 -7.13 5.88 47.11
CA THR A 123 -8.38 5.35 47.68
C THR A 123 -8.71 5.90 49.07
N SER A 124 -8.08 7.00 49.50
CA SER A 124 -8.42 7.72 50.74
C SER A 124 -9.16 9.03 50.46
N SER A 125 -10.27 8.97 49.72
CA SER A 125 -11.22 10.09 49.64
C SER A 125 -12.63 9.59 49.35
N ALA A 126 -13.25 9.04 50.40
CA ALA A 126 -14.69 8.84 50.48
C ALA A 126 -15.42 10.15 50.15
N THR A 127 -16.25 10.20 49.08
CA THR A 127 -17.43 11.10 48.98
C THR A 127 -18.22 11.04 47.67
N ALA A 128 -17.77 10.40 46.59
CA ALA A 128 -18.43 10.51 45.27
C ALA A 128 -19.55 9.48 44.98
N ALA A 129 -20.23 8.93 45.99
CA ALA A 129 -21.23 7.86 45.81
C ALA A 129 -22.67 8.28 46.21
N ARG A 130 -23.04 9.56 46.09
CA ARG A 130 -24.34 10.02 46.61
C ARG A 130 -25.36 10.54 45.59
N ASP A 131 -24.98 11.00 44.40
CA ASP A 131 -25.93 11.66 43.52
C ASP A 131 -25.88 11.12 42.08
N SER A 132 -26.72 10.13 41.77
CA SER A 132 -27.01 9.75 40.38
C SER A 132 -28.49 9.39 40.18
N PRO A 133 -29.19 10.03 39.23
CA PRO A 133 -30.65 9.96 39.04
C PRO A 133 -31.15 8.66 38.39
N TRP A 134 -30.30 7.65 38.22
CA TRP A 134 -30.63 6.36 37.59
C TRP A 134 -30.93 5.24 38.59
N ARG A 135 -31.04 5.55 39.89
CA ARG A 135 -31.34 4.55 40.90
C ARG A 135 -32.84 4.24 40.89
N ARG A 136 -33.20 3.00 40.54
CA ARG A 136 -34.57 2.50 40.73
C ARG A 136 -34.89 2.51 42.23
N GLU A 137 -35.87 3.31 42.61
CA GLU A 137 -36.58 3.24 43.88
C GLU A 137 -37.29 1.88 43.96
N GLY A 138 -36.97 1.06 44.96
CA GLY A 138 -37.67 -0.21 45.17
C GLY A 138 -36.95 -1.24 46.04
N GLY A 139 -37.16 -1.15 47.36
CA GLY A 139 -37.44 -2.30 48.25
C GLY A 139 -36.30 -3.31 48.58
N PRO A 140 -36.36 -3.97 49.75
CA PRO A 140 -35.16 -4.42 50.45
C PRO A 140 -34.74 -5.86 50.12
N GLY A 141 -33.44 -6.05 49.89
CA GLY A 141 -32.77 -7.35 50.00
C GLY A 141 -32.27 -7.94 48.68
N GLY A 142 -30.94 -7.95 48.52
CA GLY A 142 -30.25 -8.93 47.69
C GLY A 142 -29.98 -8.53 46.23
N SER A 143 -29.00 -7.64 46.05
CA SER A 143 -28.39 -7.22 44.78
C SER A 143 -28.08 -8.39 43.83
N GLY A 144 -28.95 -8.59 42.85
CA GLY A 144 -28.70 -9.41 41.67
C GLY A 144 -27.79 -8.72 40.64
N SER A 145 -27.08 -9.58 39.91
CA SER A 145 -26.45 -9.33 38.61
C SER A 145 -25.35 -8.27 38.57
N GLN A 146 -24.20 -8.63 39.15
CA GLN A 146 -22.91 -8.03 38.80
C GLN A 146 -22.54 -8.39 37.35
N LEU A 147 -22.94 -7.57 36.38
CA LEU A 147 -22.30 -7.59 35.07
C LEU A 147 -20.98 -6.82 35.17
N SER A 148 -19.98 -7.56 35.61
CA SER A 148 -18.57 -7.26 35.47
C SER A 148 -18.25 -6.93 34.00
N MET A 149 -17.85 -5.69 33.71
CA MET A 149 -17.13 -5.38 32.46
C MET A 149 -15.64 -5.58 32.69
N ASN A 150 -15.27 -6.85 32.80
CA ASN A 150 -13.92 -7.35 32.59
C ASN A 150 -13.99 -8.39 31.47
N SER A 151 -13.85 -7.97 30.21
CA SER A 151 -13.68 -8.86 29.05
C SER A 151 -13.08 -8.02 27.93
N GLY A 152 -11.89 -8.28 27.37
CA GLY A 152 -11.45 -9.61 26.96
C GLY A 152 -12.28 -10.15 25.77
N ASP A 153 -13.19 -9.34 25.22
CA ASP A 153 -14.10 -9.77 24.17
C ASP A 153 -13.40 -9.80 22.81
N TYR A 154 -12.72 -10.92 22.54
CA TYR A 154 -12.27 -11.34 21.21
C TYR A 154 -13.37 -11.18 20.14
N THR A 155 -14.64 -11.28 20.54
CA THR A 155 -15.80 -11.04 19.66
C THR A 155 -15.82 -9.60 19.14
N ARG A 156 -15.55 -8.59 19.98
CA ARG A 156 -15.49 -7.19 19.55
C ARG A 156 -14.32 -6.92 18.61
N GLU A 157 -13.15 -7.50 18.89
CA GLU A 157 -11.96 -7.36 18.04
C GLU A 157 -12.16 -8.04 16.67
N THR A 158 -12.75 -9.24 16.65
CA THR A 158 -13.10 -9.93 15.41
C THR A 158 -14.16 -9.20 14.60
N HIS A 159 -15.12 -8.53 15.26
CA HIS A 159 -16.07 -7.65 14.57
C HIS A 159 -15.36 -6.43 13.94
N ALA A 160 -14.47 -5.75 14.65
CA ALA A 160 -13.72 -4.60 14.12
C ALA A 160 -12.82 -4.96 12.92
N LEU A 161 -12.09 -6.09 12.98
CA LEU A 161 -11.26 -6.58 11.88
C LEU A 161 -12.09 -6.97 10.65
N ARG A 162 -13.29 -7.53 10.87
CA ARG A 162 -14.23 -7.90 9.80
C ARG A 162 -14.78 -6.66 9.10
N GLU A 163 -15.11 -5.61 9.85
CA GLU A 163 -15.60 -4.34 9.30
C GLU A 163 -14.53 -3.63 8.47
N GLN A 164 -13.26 -3.63 8.92
CA GLN A 164 -12.15 -3.08 8.12
C GLN A 164 -11.95 -3.82 6.79
N SER A 165 -12.05 -5.15 6.81
CA SER A 165 -11.93 -5.98 5.61
C SER A 165 -13.05 -5.73 4.60
N PHE A 166 -14.26 -5.40 5.09
CA PHE A 166 -15.40 -5.06 4.25
C PHE A 166 -15.17 -3.76 3.47
N PHE A 167 -14.70 -2.69 4.12
CA PHE A 167 -14.45 -1.39 3.45
C PHE A 167 -13.33 -1.44 2.40
N GLN A 168 -12.31 -2.28 2.61
CA GLN A 168 -11.26 -2.46 1.60
C GLN A 168 -11.77 -3.19 0.35
N ASN A 169 -12.65 -4.18 0.49
CA ASN A 169 -13.20 -4.92 -0.65
C ASN A 169 -14.31 -4.19 -1.41
N THR A 170 -14.99 -3.19 -0.81
CA THR A 170 -16.10 -2.48 -1.48
C THR A 170 -15.67 -1.31 -2.37
N HIS A 171 -14.37 -0.99 -2.45
CA HIS A 171 -13.84 0.05 -3.36
C HIS A 171 -13.41 -0.47 -4.74
N ILE A 172 -13.88 -1.66 -5.14
CA ILE A 172 -13.77 -2.14 -6.52
C ILE A 172 -15.17 -2.06 -7.15
N VAL A 173 -15.56 -0.86 -7.54
CA VAL A 173 -16.62 -0.64 -8.53
C VAL A 173 -16.13 0.42 -9.50
N HIS A 174 -15.66 -0.10 -10.64
CA HIS A 174 -15.63 0.46 -12.00
C HIS A 174 -15.18 1.92 -12.23
#